data_AF-A0A850BDF9-F1
#
_entry.id   AF-A0A850BDF9-F1
#
_cell.length_a   1.000
_cell.length_b   1.000
_cell.length_c   1.000
_cell.angle_alpha   90.00
_cell.angle_beta   90.00
_cell.angle_gamma   90.00
#
_symmetry.space_group_name_H-M   'P 1'
#
loop_
_entity.id
_entity.type
_entity.pdbx_description
1 polymer ?
#
loop_
_entity_poly.entity_id
_entity_poly.type
_entity_poly.pdbx_seq_one_letter_code
_entity_poly.pdbx_strand_id
1 'polypeptide(L)'
;MTDISTQFHATPKELMVLVSAFTHEHTVYITAIRFSPFEARQVNELEVEPVFLDNSVERIVLTIRPPVLPANSMNHFLDRNIDALILDIGRLNNAGLKESWLTARTNDKEALNTWRKLVKKLRAMTRAGAVAVDPKTGATTKLRAHRFSDGAKDLEVVGVPMLPVAGSARLRFED
;
A
#
# COMPACT_ATOMS: atom_id res chain seq x y z
N MET A 1 -21.56 3.13 -3.53
CA MET A 1 -20.16 2.83 -3.85
C MET A 1 -19.44 2.52 -2.55
N THR A 2 -18.88 1.33 -2.44
CA THR A 2 -18.17 0.92 -1.23
C THR A 2 -16.70 1.25 -1.40
N ASP A 3 -16.15 2.01 -0.46
CA ASP A 3 -14.76 2.40 -0.46
C ASP A 3 -13.99 1.56 0.58
N ILE A 4 -12.87 0.98 0.14
CA ILE A 4 -11.81 0.46 1.02
C ILE A 4 -10.76 1.56 1.08
N SER A 5 -10.34 1.93 2.28
CA SER A 5 -9.23 2.84 2.51
C SER A 5 -8.54 2.46 3.82
N THR A 6 -7.25 2.16 3.76
CA THR A 6 -6.44 1.86 4.94
C THR A 6 -5.03 2.40 4.73
N GLN A 7 -4.67 3.42 5.50
CA GLN A 7 -3.32 3.97 5.58
C GLN A 7 -2.54 3.23 6.66
N PHE A 8 -1.28 2.89 6.36
CA PHE A 8 -0.47 2.11 7.26
C PHE A 8 1.03 2.23 6.96
N HIS A 9 1.88 1.86 7.92
CA HIS A 9 3.29 1.63 7.66
C HIS A 9 3.60 0.13 7.70
N ALA A 10 4.25 -0.36 6.67
CA ALA A 10 4.82 -1.70 6.62
C ALA A 10 6.08 -1.66 5.76
N THR A 11 7.01 -2.58 6.01
CA THR A 11 8.22 -2.67 5.19
C THR A 11 7.87 -3.18 3.78
N PRO A 12 8.65 -2.81 2.74
CA PRO A 12 8.45 -3.37 1.40
C PRO A 12 8.47 -4.91 1.36
N LYS A 13 9.30 -5.53 2.22
CA LYS A 13 9.39 -6.99 2.35
C LYS A 13 8.09 -7.59 2.90
N GLU A 14 7.51 -6.99 3.93
CA GLU A 14 6.22 -7.42 4.49
C GLU A 14 5.08 -7.28 3.47
N LEU A 15 5.06 -6.17 2.72
CA LEU A 15 4.10 -5.97 1.63
C LEU A 15 4.25 -7.01 0.53
N MET A 16 5.48 -7.34 0.15
CA MET A 16 5.79 -8.38 -0.83
C MET A 16 5.24 -9.74 -0.39
N VAL A 17 5.49 -10.14 0.86
CA VAL A 17 4.97 -11.40 1.42
C VAL A 17 3.44 -11.39 1.42
N LEU A 18 2.82 -10.28 1.84
CA LEU A 18 1.36 -10.13 1.83
C LEU A 18 0.77 -10.29 0.43
N VAL A 19 1.32 -9.59 -0.56
CA VAL A 19 0.84 -9.62 -1.95
C VAL A 19 1.05 -11.01 -2.55
N SER A 20 2.24 -11.60 -2.39
CA SER A 20 2.57 -12.92 -2.92
C SER A 20 1.65 -14.01 -2.36
N ALA A 21 1.45 -14.02 -1.04
CA ALA A 21 0.52 -14.96 -0.41
C ALA A 21 -0.91 -14.77 -0.91
N PHE A 22 -1.34 -13.52 -1.09
CA PHE A 22 -2.68 -13.22 -1.58
C PHE A 22 -2.90 -13.66 -3.03
N THR A 23 -1.91 -13.46 -3.90
CA THR A 23 -1.97 -13.84 -5.32
C THR A 23 -1.86 -15.34 -5.53
N HIS A 24 -1.23 -16.05 -4.59
CA HIS A 24 -1.19 -17.51 -4.58
C HIS A 24 -2.55 -18.12 -4.17
N GLU A 25 -3.25 -17.49 -3.21
CA GLU A 25 -4.53 -17.97 -2.68
C GLU A 25 -5.75 -17.58 -3.55
N HIS A 26 -5.60 -16.56 -4.39
CA HIS A 26 -6.70 -15.99 -5.15
C HIS A 26 -6.30 -15.70 -6.59
N THR A 27 -7.16 -16.06 -7.53
CA THR A 27 -6.99 -15.70 -8.94
C THR A 27 -7.20 -14.20 -9.13
N VAL A 28 -6.10 -13.45 -9.10
CA VAL A 28 -6.07 -12.01 -9.37
C VAL A 28 -4.90 -11.70 -10.31
N TYR A 29 -5.03 -10.60 -11.05
CA TYR A 29 -3.98 -10.08 -11.90
C TYR A 29 -3.29 -8.91 -11.20
N ILE A 30 -1.98 -8.79 -11.42
CA ILE A 30 -1.14 -7.80 -10.78
C ILE A 30 -0.61 -6.86 -11.87
N THR A 31 -0.68 -5.55 -11.62
CA THR A 31 -0.06 -4.52 -12.47
C THR A 31 0.86 -3.66 -11.61
N ALA A 32 2.11 -3.53 -12.02
CA ALA A 32 3.06 -2.57 -11.45
C ALA A 32 2.92 -1.21 -12.15
N ILE A 33 2.92 -0.12 -11.37
CA ILE A 33 2.79 1.25 -11.89
C ILE A 33 4.03 2.09 -11.50
N ARG A 34 4.58 2.78 -12.50
CA ARG A 34 5.57 3.86 -12.37
C ARG A 34 4.94 5.17 -12.86
N PHE A 35 5.35 6.31 -12.30
CA PHE A 35 4.80 7.61 -12.71
C PHE A 35 5.73 8.47 -13.59
N SER A 36 7.04 8.21 -13.60
CA SER A 36 8.03 9.06 -14.32
C SER A 36 9.10 8.24 -15.06
N PRO A 37 8.92 7.96 -16.38
CA PRO A 37 7.69 8.15 -17.15
C PRO A 37 6.56 7.23 -16.67
N PHE A 38 5.31 7.57 -17.02
CA PHE A 38 4.18 6.71 -16.66
C PHE A 38 4.29 5.36 -17.37
N GLU A 39 4.21 4.28 -16.60
CA GLU A 39 4.21 2.91 -17.11
C GLU A 39 3.25 2.07 -16.27
N ALA A 40 2.40 1.31 -16.95
CA ALA A 40 1.56 0.28 -16.33
C ALA A 40 1.87 -1.06 -17.00
N ARG A 41 2.43 -1.99 -16.22
CA ARG A 41 2.90 -3.28 -16.72
C ARG A 41 2.29 -4.40 -15.92
N GLN A 42 1.62 -5.33 -16.59
CA GLN A 42 1.17 -6.56 -15.94
C GLN A 42 2.39 -7.37 -15.49
N VAL A 43 2.33 -7.91 -14.28
CA VAL A 43 3.38 -8.73 -13.68
C VAL A 43 2.83 -10.09 -13.29
N ASN A 44 3.65 -11.12 -13.41
CA ASN A 44 3.32 -12.47 -12.95
C ASN A 44 3.84 -12.72 -11.51
N GLU A 45 3.52 -13.88 -10.95
CA GLU A 45 3.88 -14.26 -9.57
C GLU A 45 5.40 -14.22 -9.31
N LEU A 46 6.21 -14.65 -10.29
CA LEU A 46 7.68 -14.65 -10.20
C LEU A 46 8.28 -13.23 -10.23
N GLU A 47 7.51 -12.25 -10.71
CA GLU A 47 7.94 -10.86 -10.82
C GLU A 47 7.54 -10.00 -9.61
N VAL A 48 6.75 -10.52 -8.67
CA VAL A 48 6.29 -9.77 -7.50
C VAL A 48 7.47 -9.29 -6.64
N GLU A 49 8.41 -10.17 -6.32
CA GLU A 49 9.60 -9.80 -5.54
C GLU A 49 10.46 -8.73 -6.25
N PRO A 50 10.86 -8.90 -7.53
CA PRO A 50 11.54 -7.85 -8.29
C PRO A 50 10.83 -6.49 -8.27
N VAL A 51 9.49 -6.47 -8.34
CA VAL A 51 8.70 -5.23 -8.25
C VAL A 51 8.87 -4.52 -6.89
N PHE A 52 8.91 -5.27 -5.80
CA PHE A 52 9.15 -4.71 -4.47
C PHE A 52 10.60 -4.32 -4.22
N LEU A 53 11.57 -4.81 -5.01
CA LEU A 53 12.96 -4.35 -4.98
C LEU A 53 13.20 -3.11 -5.86
N ASP A 54 12.38 -2.93 -6.89
CA ASP A 54 12.46 -1.80 -7.79
C ASP A 54 11.82 -0.53 -7.18
N ASN A 55 12.68 0.40 -6.75
CA ASN A 55 12.24 1.67 -6.16
C ASN A 55 11.53 2.61 -7.14
N SER A 56 11.57 2.36 -8.45
CA SER A 56 10.81 3.13 -9.44
C SER A 56 9.32 2.74 -9.49
N VAL A 57 8.96 1.55 -8.97
CA VAL A 57 7.56 1.15 -8.85
C VAL A 57 6.95 1.77 -7.62
N GLU A 58 5.93 2.58 -7.82
CA GLU A 58 5.25 3.32 -6.76
C GLU A 58 3.96 2.63 -6.30
N ARG A 59 3.32 1.86 -7.19
CA ARG A 59 2.07 1.15 -6.87
C ARG A 59 2.05 -0.25 -7.44
N ILE A 60 1.34 -1.11 -6.72
CA ILE A 60 0.77 -2.34 -7.25
C ILE A 60 -0.73 -2.17 -7.34
N VAL A 61 -1.30 -2.62 -8.44
CA VAL A 61 -2.74 -2.67 -8.65
C VAL A 61 -3.17 -4.11 -8.88
N LEU A 62 -4.19 -4.54 -8.14
CA LEU A 62 -4.79 -5.86 -8.25
C LEU A 62 -6.15 -5.76 -8.93
N THR A 63 -6.41 -6.63 -9.89
CA THR A 63 -7.70 -6.75 -10.59
C THR A 63 -8.17 -8.20 -10.62
N ILE A 64 -9.49 -8.43 -10.61
CA ILE A 64 -10.05 -9.79 -10.76
C ILE A 64 -10.02 -10.25 -12.21
N ARG A 65 -10.15 -9.31 -13.15
CA ARG A 65 -10.11 -9.57 -14.59
C ARG A 65 -8.76 -9.16 -15.17
N PRO A 66 -8.36 -9.71 -16.34
CA PRO A 66 -7.15 -9.27 -17.02
C PRO A 66 -7.14 -7.74 -17.19
N PRO A 67 -6.04 -7.05 -16.86
CA PRO A 67 -5.98 -5.61 -16.93
C PRO A 67 -6.02 -5.13 -18.39
N VAL A 68 -6.75 -4.05 -18.65
CA VAL A 68 -6.79 -3.38 -19.95
C VAL A 68 -5.57 -2.47 -20.08
N LEU A 69 -4.64 -2.86 -20.95
CA LEU A 69 -3.37 -2.18 -21.25
C LEU A 69 -3.23 -1.93 -22.76
N PRO A 70 -2.38 -0.97 -23.21
CA PRO A 70 -1.63 -0.03 -22.40
C PRO A 70 -2.51 1.08 -21.80
N ALA A 71 -1.99 1.73 -20.76
CA ALA A 71 -2.54 2.97 -20.21
C ALA A 71 -1.47 4.07 -20.28
N ASN A 72 -1.91 5.33 -20.38
CA ASN A 72 -1.02 6.49 -20.60
C ASN A 72 -0.97 7.40 -19.37
N SER A 73 -1.81 7.13 -18.37
CA SER A 73 -1.86 7.82 -17.09
C SER A 73 -2.61 6.94 -16.09
N MET A 74 -2.50 7.26 -14.80
CA MET A 74 -3.22 6.52 -13.76
C MET A 74 -4.74 6.65 -13.92
N ASN A 75 -5.24 7.83 -14.28
CA ASN A 75 -6.67 8.03 -14.50
C ASN A 75 -7.16 7.17 -15.67
N HIS A 76 -6.43 7.18 -16.79
CA HIS A 76 -6.74 6.35 -17.95
C HIS A 76 -6.73 4.85 -17.60
N PHE A 77 -5.80 4.41 -16.76
CA PHE A 77 -5.76 3.04 -16.26
C PHE A 77 -7.01 2.72 -15.43
N LEU A 78 -7.37 3.56 -14.46
CA LEU A 78 -8.50 3.32 -13.55
C LEU A 78 -9.86 3.41 -14.25
N ASP A 79 -10.01 4.27 -15.26
CA ASP A 79 -11.23 4.36 -16.05
C ASP A 79 -11.53 3.05 -16.81
N ARG A 80 -10.49 2.32 -17.19
CA ARG A 80 -10.60 1.04 -17.93
C ARG A 80 -10.55 -0.19 -17.05
N ASN A 81 -9.99 -0.07 -15.85
CA ASN A 81 -9.82 -1.14 -14.88
C ASN A 81 -10.62 -0.82 -13.62
N ILE A 82 -11.93 -0.72 -13.79
CA ILE A 82 -12.86 -0.51 -12.67
C ILE A 82 -12.72 -1.60 -11.62
N ASP A 83 -13.11 -1.28 -10.40
CA ASP A 83 -13.07 -2.21 -9.25
C ASP A 83 -11.65 -2.66 -8.83
N ALA A 84 -10.60 -2.03 -9.37
CA ALA A 84 -9.23 -2.29 -8.99
C ALA A 84 -8.95 -1.95 -7.51
N LEU A 85 -8.07 -2.74 -6.89
CA LEU A 85 -7.49 -2.47 -5.57
C LEU A 85 -6.06 -1.97 -5.76
N ILE A 86 -5.80 -0.76 -5.27
CA ILE A 86 -4.53 -0.06 -5.39
C ILE A 86 -3.78 -0.17 -4.06
N LEU A 87 -2.51 -0.53 -4.13
CA LEU A 87 -1.56 -0.49 -3.03
C LEU A 87 -0.44 0.49 -3.39
N ASP A 88 -0.46 1.68 -2.79
CA ASP A 88 0.70 2.58 -2.75
C ASP A 88 1.79 1.96 -1.86
N ILE A 89 3.01 1.83 -2.40
CA ILE A 89 4.12 1.18 -1.69
C ILE A 89 4.88 2.21 -0.85
N GLY A 90 4.79 2.06 0.46
CA GLY A 90 5.63 2.79 1.42
C GLY A 90 7.10 2.36 1.33
N ARG A 91 7.93 3.18 0.70
CA ARG A 91 9.37 2.89 0.51
C ARG A 91 10.20 3.33 1.71
N LEU A 92 11.18 2.50 2.09
CA LEU A 92 12.25 2.87 3.00
C LEU A 92 13.35 3.58 2.21
N ASN A 93 13.72 4.79 2.62
CA ASN A 93 14.84 5.55 2.05
C ASN A 93 15.58 6.32 3.14
N ASN A 94 16.55 7.16 2.75
CA ASN A 94 17.37 7.94 3.67
C ASN A 94 16.57 8.92 4.57
N ALA A 95 15.36 9.30 4.18
CA ALA A 95 14.49 10.17 4.98
C ALA A 95 13.64 9.38 6.00
N GLY A 96 13.43 8.08 5.77
CA GLY A 96 12.59 7.24 6.60
C GLY A 96 11.75 6.23 5.82
N LEU A 97 10.81 5.59 6.51
CA LEU A 97 9.80 4.72 5.90
C LEU A 97 8.58 5.56 5.54
N LYS A 98 8.21 5.59 4.26
CA LYS A 98 6.96 6.20 3.81
C LYS A 98 5.76 5.33 4.14
N GLU A 99 4.63 6.00 4.35
CA GLU A 99 3.32 5.38 4.47
C GLU A 99 2.91 4.63 3.19
N SER A 100 2.26 3.48 3.38
CA SER A 100 1.54 2.72 2.37
C SER A 100 0.04 3.00 2.46
N TRP A 101 -0.65 2.87 1.33
CA TRP A 101 -2.10 3.09 1.29
C TRP A 101 -2.78 2.03 0.43
N LEU A 102 -3.70 1.29 1.04
CA LEU A 102 -4.55 0.32 0.35
C LEU A 102 -5.92 0.95 0.08
N THR A 103 -6.28 1.10 -1.20
CA THR A 103 -7.54 1.73 -1.61
C THR A 103 -8.26 0.96 -2.70
N ALA A 104 -9.59 0.86 -2.60
CA ALA A 104 -10.43 0.41 -3.70
C ALA A 104 -11.77 1.15 -3.66
N ARG A 105 -12.37 1.28 -4.83
CA ARG A 105 -13.70 1.86 -5.01
C ARG A 105 -14.47 0.96 -5.97
N THR A 106 -15.49 0.30 -5.46
CA THR A 106 -16.21 -0.72 -6.25
C THR A 106 -17.68 -0.82 -5.83
N ASN A 107 -18.54 -1.16 -6.80
CA ASN A 107 -19.90 -1.65 -6.55
C ASN A 107 -20.03 -3.15 -6.85
N ASP A 108 -19.00 -3.75 -7.44
CA ASP A 108 -18.97 -5.17 -7.75
C ASP A 108 -18.76 -5.98 -6.47
N LYS A 109 -19.71 -6.89 -6.21
CA LYS A 109 -19.74 -7.67 -4.96
C LYS A 109 -18.60 -8.69 -4.90
N GLU A 110 -18.17 -9.22 -6.05
CA GLU A 110 -17.09 -10.19 -6.14
C GLU A 110 -15.75 -9.52 -5.81
N ALA A 111 -15.47 -8.39 -6.47
CA ALA A 111 -14.32 -7.52 -6.18
C ALA A 111 -14.27 -7.14 -4.71
N LEU A 112 -15.35 -6.60 -4.16
CA LEU A 112 -15.41 -6.18 -2.77
C LEU A 112 -15.13 -7.34 -1.79
N ASN A 113 -15.69 -8.53 -2.06
CA ASN A 113 -15.46 -9.70 -1.20
C ASN A 113 -14.01 -10.17 -1.27
N THR A 114 -13.39 -10.17 -2.44
CA THR A 114 -11.97 -10.51 -2.64
C THR A 114 -11.06 -9.50 -1.94
N TRP A 115 -11.30 -8.20 -2.11
CA TRP A 115 -10.51 -7.15 -1.47
C TRP A 115 -10.63 -7.14 0.05
N ARG A 116 -11.80 -7.48 0.60
CA ARG A 116 -11.97 -7.65 2.06
C ARG A 116 -11.11 -8.78 2.62
N LYS A 117 -10.79 -9.82 1.84
CA LYS A 117 -9.85 -10.87 2.26
C LYS A 117 -8.44 -10.32 2.38
N LEU A 118 -7.98 -9.49 1.44
CA LEU A 118 -6.67 -8.82 1.53
C LEU A 118 -6.63 -7.87 2.74
N VAL A 119 -7.68 -7.06 2.93
CA VAL A 119 -7.80 -6.16 4.10
C VAL A 119 -7.74 -6.96 5.40
N LYS A 120 -8.39 -8.14 5.48
CA LYS A 120 -8.31 -9.01 6.65
C LYS A 120 -6.88 -9.48 6.92
N LYS A 121 -6.14 -9.90 5.90
CA LYS A 121 -4.72 -10.29 6.03
C LYS A 121 -3.84 -9.11 6.46
N LEU A 122 -4.02 -7.95 5.83
CA LEU A 122 -3.33 -6.71 6.22
C LEU A 122 -3.59 -6.39 7.70
N ARG A 123 -4.84 -6.48 8.15
CA ARG A 123 -5.20 -6.25 9.56
C ARG A 123 -4.63 -7.30 10.50
N ALA A 124 -4.42 -8.53 10.05
CA ALA A 124 -3.83 -9.58 10.88
C ALA A 124 -2.32 -9.36 11.12
N MET A 125 -1.61 -8.75 10.16
CA MET A 125 -0.18 -8.45 10.27
C MET A 125 0.13 -7.03 10.77
N THR A 126 -0.88 -6.23 11.11
CA THR A 126 -0.71 -4.85 11.57
C THR A 126 -1.53 -4.56 12.82
N ARG A 127 -1.11 -3.57 13.60
CA ARG A 127 -1.84 -3.02 14.75
C ARG A 127 -2.39 -1.65 14.41
N ALA A 128 -3.40 -1.17 15.15
CA ALA A 128 -3.97 0.16 14.96
C ALA A 128 -3.50 1.09 16.07
N GLY A 129 -3.28 2.36 15.73
CA GLY A 129 -2.84 3.40 16.65
C GLY A 129 -1.52 4.01 16.21
N ALA A 130 -1.48 5.33 16.18
CA ALA A 130 -0.25 6.08 16.02
C ALA A 130 -0.46 7.48 16.62
N VAL A 131 0.65 8.18 16.85
CA VAL A 131 0.66 9.59 17.24
C VAL A 131 1.43 10.35 16.17
N ALA A 132 0.77 11.29 15.50
CA ALA A 132 1.45 12.25 14.65
C ALA A 132 2.08 13.32 15.54
N VAL A 133 3.36 13.62 15.30
CA VAL A 133 4.15 14.63 16.02
C VAL A 133 4.64 15.67 15.03
N ASP A 134 4.36 16.95 15.28
CA ASP A 134 4.98 18.05 14.54
C ASP A 134 6.44 18.21 15.00
N PRO A 135 7.44 18.03 14.10
CA PRO A 135 8.84 18.12 14.49
C PRO A 135 9.28 19.54 14.88
N LYS A 136 8.53 20.60 14.52
CA LYS A 136 8.87 21.99 14.85
C LYS A 136 8.33 22.41 16.21
N THR A 137 7.10 22.02 16.52
CA THR A 137 6.37 22.50 17.70
C THR A 137 6.24 21.45 18.80
N GLY A 138 6.43 20.16 18.47
CA GLY A 138 6.15 19.04 19.37
C GLY A 138 4.65 18.76 19.56
N ALA A 139 3.77 19.48 18.86
CA ALA A 139 2.33 19.24 18.92
C ALA A 139 2.00 17.81 18.49
N THR A 140 1.02 17.19 19.16
CA THR A 140 0.66 15.79 18.90
C THR A 140 -0.82 15.61 18.60
N THR A 141 -1.12 14.66 17.71
CA THR A 141 -2.49 14.24 17.38
C THR A 141 -2.55 12.72 17.29
N LYS A 142 -3.53 12.10 17.95
CA LYS A 142 -3.74 10.64 17.88
C LYS A 142 -4.40 10.24 16.56
N LEU A 143 -3.81 9.28 15.87
CA LEU A 143 -4.29 8.66 14.64
C LEU A 143 -4.78 7.23 14.93
N ARG A 144 -5.96 7.11 15.54
CA ARG A 144 -6.50 5.81 16.01
C ARG A 144 -6.72 4.78 14.89
N ALA A 145 -6.99 5.24 13.67
CA ALA A 145 -7.27 4.38 12.52
C ALA A 145 -6.01 4.01 11.72
N HIS A 146 -4.90 4.72 11.95
CA HIS A 146 -3.63 4.43 11.28
C HIS A 146 -3.11 3.08 11.74
N ARG A 147 -2.53 2.30 10.83
CA ARG A 147 -1.99 0.98 11.15
C ARG A 147 -0.48 0.89 10.96
N PHE A 148 0.15 -0.05 11.63
CA PHE A 148 1.57 -0.31 11.45
C PHE A 148 1.88 -1.80 11.64
N SER A 149 2.86 -2.33 10.90
CA SER A 149 3.38 -3.69 11.08
C SER A 149 4.46 -3.75 12.16
N ASP A 150 4.80 -4.96 12.61
CA ASP A 150 5.91 -5.16 13.54
C ASP A 150 7.23 -4.68 12.90
N GLY A 151 7.47 -4.94 11.61
CA GLY A 151 8.68 -4.44 10.94
C GLY A 151 8.77 -2.90 10.87
N ALA A 152 7.64 -2.20 10.75
CA ALA A 152 7.62 -0.74 10.83
C ALA A 152 7.91 -0.24 12.25
N LYS A 153 7.39 -0.94 13.27
CA LYS A 153 7.67 -0.65 14.68
C LYS A 153 9.16 -0.84 15.02
N ASP A 154 9.76 -1.92 14.56
CA ASP A 154 11.19 -2.18 14.77
C ASP A 154 12.06 -1.07 14.16
N LEU A 155 11.69 -0.59 12.96
CA LEU A 155 12.37 0.55 12.32
C LEU A 155 12.21 1.84 13.14
N GLU A 156 11.00 2.12 13.64
CA GLU A 156 10.75 3.29 14.50
C GLU A 156 11.61 3.25 15.77
N VAL A 157 11.68 2.09 16.44
CA VAL A 157 12.43 1.89 17.68
C VAL A 157 13.93 2.18 17.49
N VAL A 158 14.50 1.82 16.34
CA VAL A 158 15.91 2.13 16.02
C VAL A 158 16.12 3.53 15.43
N GLY A 159 15.08 4.38 15.46
CA GLY A 159 15.16 5.79 15.11
C GLY A 159 14.86 6.12 13.64
N VAL A 160 14.37 5.18 12.84
CA VAL A 160 13.94 5.48 11.46
C VAL A 160 12.65 6.31 11.49
N PRO A 161 12.61 7.48 10.84
CA PRO A 161 11.39 8.29 10.81
C PRO A 161 10.25 7.59 10.06
N MET A 162 9.06 7.60 10.64
CA MET A 162 7.82 7.15 9.97
C MET A 162 7.14 8.36 9.33
N LEU A 163 7.05 8.35 8.00
CA LEU A 163 6.68 9.50 7.19
C LEU A 163 5.25 9.34 6.65
N PRO A 164 4.33 10.27 6.95
CA PRO A 164 2.99 10.25 6.36
C PRO A 164 3.06 10.49 4.85
N VAL A 165 1.98 10.17 4.12
CA VAL A 165 1.84 10.48 2.69
C VAL A 165 2.05 11.98 2.41
N ALA A 166 1.57 12.85 3.31
CA ALA A 166 1.65 14.29 3.15
C ALA A 166 1.99 15.02 4.46
N GLY A 167 2.60 16.19 4.33
CA GLY A 167 2.96 17.07 5.45
C GLY A 167 4.33 16.76 6.06
N SER A 168 4.66 17.45 7.15
CA SER A 168 5.96 17.37 7.81
C SER A 168 5.94 16.58 9.12
N ALA A 169 4.79 16.03 9.53
CA ALA A 169 4.68 15.27 10.76
C ALA A 169 5.55 14.00 10.73
N ARG A 170 5.82 13.47 11.91
CA ARG A 170 6.43 12.14 12.12
C ARG A 170 5.47 11.29 12.91
N LEU A 171 5.27 10.06 12.46
CA LEU A 171 4.42 9.14 13.18
C LEU A 171 5.24 8.41 14.23
N ARG A 172 4.63 8.24 15.41
CA ARG A 172 5.11 7.33 16.44
C ARG A 172 4.08 6.25 16.68
N PHE A 173 4.50 5.02 16.88
CA PHE A 173 3.59 3.90 17.08
C PHE A 173 3.38 3.63 18.57
N GLU A 174 2.13 3.51 18.98
CA GLU A 174 1.79 3.10 20.34
C GLU A 174 2.06 1.59 20.50
N ASP A 175 2.36 1.13 21.72
CA ASP A 175 2.58 -0.30 22.01
C ASP A 175 1.26 -1.09 22.10
#